data_AF-A0A7C9A7T5-F1
#
_entry.id   AF-A0A7C9A7T5-F1
#
_cell.length_a   1.000
_cell.length_b   1.000
_cell.length_c   1.000
_cell.angle_alpha   90.00
_cell.angle_beta   90.00
_cell.angle_gamma   90.00
#
_symmetry.space_group_name_H-M   'P 1'
#
loop_
_entity.id
_entity.type
_entity.pdbx_description
1 polymer ?
#
loop_
_entity_poly.entity_id
_entity_poly.type
_entity_poly.pdbx_seq_one_letter_code
_entity_poly.pdbx_strand_id
1 'polypeptide(L)'
;RRDSRNTMGSVRPSFPWLKHLKLSKVGFEVIPDEFRGLSSLRSVQITECERLKEIPEWIGGFTSLKTLEIHHCPKLMPLPKQIGNLPNLEDLSISRCRGAYAEWWRDPTLPDCPIKQLHNDKKWKRRTMRRDFLSCS
;
A
#
# COMPACT_ATOMS: atom_id res chain seq x y z
N ARG A 1 10.15 45.50 6.86
CA ARG A 1 10.99 45.13 5.69
C ARG A 1 11.63 43.77 5.94
N ARG A 2 10.97 42.70 5.48
CA ARG A 2 11.51 41.42 5.00
C ARG A 2 10.29 40.62 4.51
N ASP A 3 9.83 40.96 3.32
CA ASP A 3 9.10 40.00 2.49
C ASP A 3 10.08 38.94 2.02
N SER A 4 9.68 37.66 2.07
CA SER A 4 9.74 36.74 0.92
C SER A 4 9.45 35.30 1.36
N ARG A 5 8.19 34.90 1.13
CA ARG A 5 7.74 33.64 0.52
C ARG A 5 8.61 32.40 0.77
N ASN A 6 8.09 31.48 1.59
CA ASN A 6 8.12 30.06 1.23
C ASN A 6 6.89 29.32 1.80
N THR A 7 5.69 29.75 1.39
CA THR A 7 4.61 28.78 1.22
C THR A 7 5.03 27.92 0.04
N MET A 8 5.82 26.87 0.31
CA MET A 8 6.06 25.81 -0.64
C MET A 8 4.69 25.16 -0.82
N GLY A 9 3.89 25.67 -1.76
CA GLY A 9 2.64 25.04 -2.15
C GLY A 9 2.98 23.59 -2.42
N SER A 10 2.34 22.66 -1.72
CA SER A 10 2.58 21.23 -1.87
C SER A 10 2.31 20.88 -3.33
N VAL A 11 3.38 20.87 -4.12
CA VAL A 11 3.32 20.53 -5.54
C VAL A 11 3.08 19.04 -5.53
N ARG A 12 1.86 18.64 -5.87
CA ARG A 12 1.54 17.23 -6.08
C ARG A 12 2.35 16.74 -7.27
N PRO A 13 3.35 15.86 -7.09
CA PRO A 13 4.04 15.24 -8.21
C PRO A 13 3.03 14.55 -9.12
N SER A 14 2.94 15.03 -10.37
CA SER A 14 2.19 14.38 -11.43
C SER A 14 3.20 13.82 -12.43
N PHE A 15 3.47 12.53 -12.30
CA PHE A 15 4.36 11.81 -13.19
C PHE A 15 3.56 10.74 -13.94
N PRO A 16 2.87 11.07 -15.04
CA PRO A 16 2.03 10.13 -15.78
C PRO A 16 2.82 8.95 -16.36
N TRP A 17 4.13 9.12 -16.53
CA TRP A 17 5.05 8.07 -16.96
C TRP A 17 5.54 7.17 -15.83
N LEU A 18 5.43 7.59 -14.56
CA LEU A 18 5.97 6.81 -13.45
C LEU A 18 5.06 5.60 -13.21
N LYS A 19 5.54 4.41 -13.60
CA LYS A 19 4.81 3.15 -13.43
C LYS A 19 5.31 2.32 -12.25
N HIS A 20 6.55 2.55 -11.81
CA HIS A 20 7.19 1.78 -10.76
C HIS A 20 7.74 2.73 -9.71
N LEU A 21 7.35 2.53 -8.45
CA LEU A 21 7.86 3.30 -7.32
C LEU A 21 8.51 2.33 -6.33
N LYS A 22 9.78 2.58 -6.01
CA LYS A 22 10.50 1.84 -4.97
C LYS A 22 10.91 2.80 -3.85
N LEU A 23 10.46 2.50 -2.65
CA LEU A 23 10.83 3.19 -1.42
C LEU A 23 11.66 2.23 -0.57
N SER A 24 12.94 2.52 -0.36
CA SER A 24 13.81 1.69 0.47
C SER A 24 14.51 2.51 1.53
N LYS A 25 14.55 1.99 2.78
CA LYS A 25 15.23 2.62 3.93
C LYS A 25 14.78 4.07 4.17
N VAL A 26 13.50 4.34 3.94
CA VAL A 26 12.96 5.70 4.05
C VAL A 26 12.51 5.97 5.48
N GLY A 27 12.81 7.18 5.96
CA GLY A 27 12.57 7.59 7.35
C GLY A 27 11.17 8.13 7.66
N PHE A 28 10.21 8.01 6.73
CA PHE A 28 8.85 8.51 6.95
C PHE A 28 8.10 7.65 7.96
N GLU A 29 7.30 8.29 8.81
CA GLU A 29 6.33 7.57 9.65
C GLU A 29 5.04 7.26 8.89
N VAL A 30 4.65 8.14 7.98
CA VAL A 30 3.49 8.00 7.09
C VAL A 30 3.93 8.41 5.70
N ILE A 31 3.44 7.72 4.66
CA ILE A 31 3.74 8.10 3.28
C ILE A 31 3.18 9.52 3.03
N PRO A 32 4.00 10.49 2.57
CA PRO A 32 3.56 11.88 2.40
C PRO A 32 2.42 12.02 1.39
N ASP A 33 1.51 12.97 1.63
CA ASP A 33 0.32 13.20 0.78
C ASP A 33 0.66 13.66 -0.64
N GLU A 34 1.88 14.16 -0.86
CA GLU A 34 2.41 14.49 -2.17
C GLU A 34 2.33 13.29 -3.13
N PHE A 35 2.54 12.07 -2.63
CA PHE A 35 2.53 10.85 -3.43
C PHE A 35 1.14 10.50 -3.98
N ARG A 36 0.06 11.11 -3.48
CA ARG A 36 -1.31 10.90 -3.97
C ARG A 36 -1.47 11.23 -5.45
N GLY A 37 -0.62 12.10 -6.01
CA GLY A 37 -0.65 12.47 -7.44
C GLY A 37 -0.16 11.39 -8.41
N LEU A 38 0.42 10.29 -7.90
CA LEU A 38 1.04 9.24 -8.70
C LEU A 38 0.03 8.17 -9.19
N SER A 39 -1.09 8.61 -9.77
CA SER A 39 -2.21 7.75 -10.19
C SER A 39 -1.86 6.73 -11.28
N SER A 40 -0.74 6.92 -11.98
CA SER A 40 -0.25 6.06 -13.07
C SER A 40 0.57 4.86 -12.61
N LEU A 41 0.84 4.73 -11.31
CA LEU A 41 1.64 3.64 -10.76
C LEU A 41 0.98 2.28 -11.00
N ARG A 42 1.82 1.32 -11.41
CA ARG A 42 1.47 -0.09 -11.62
C ARG A 42 2.11 -1.00 -10.57
N SER A 43 3.27 -0.61 -10.05
CA SER A 43 4.00 -1.38 -9.05
C SER A 43 4.56 -0.45 -7.97
N VAL A 44 4.32 -0.80 -6.71
CA VAL A 44 4.86 -0.10 -5.54
C VAL A 44 5.58 -1.11 -4.67
N GLN A 45 6.86 -0.86 -4.40
CA GLN A 45 7.69 -1.65 -3.52
C GLN A 45 8.18 -0.79 -2.35
N ILE A 46 7.90 -1.23 -1.12
CA ILE A 46 8.32 -0.57 0.12
C ILE A 46 9.16 -1.56 0.92
N THR A 47 10.44 -1.27 1.13
CA THR A 47 11.39 -2.20 1.77
C THR A 47 12.17 -1.50 2.87
N GLU A 48 12.35 -2.15 4.02
CA GLU A 48 13.28 -1.70 5.07
C GLU A 48 12.95 -0.30 5.65
N CYS A 49 11.67 0.11 5.61
CA CYS A 49 11.22 1.36 6.22
C CYS A 49 10.92 1.14 7.71
N GLU A 50 11.93 1.26 8.56
CA GLU A 50 11.83 0.95 10.00
C GLU A 50 10.88 1.86 10.79
N ARG A 51 10.66 3.08 10.29
CA ARG A 51 9.81 4.09 10.95
C ARG A 51 8.39 4.12 10.39
N LEU A 52 8.12 3.46 9.26
CA LEU A 52 6.82 3.50 8.61
C LEU A 52 5.78 2.81 9.50
N LYS A 53 4.82 3.60 9.95
CA LYS A 53 3.69 3.19 10.79
C LYS A 53 2.43 3.00 9.98
N GLU A 54 2.18 3.80 8.95
CA GLU A 54 0.89 3.77 8.27
C GLU A 54 1.02 3.92 6.75
N ILE A 55 0.17 3.18 6.03
CA ILE A 55 -0.11 3.44 4.62
C ILE A 55 -1.42 4.24 4.56
N PRO A 56 -1.41 5.42 3.94
CA PRO A 56 -2.56 6.30 3.93
C PRO A 56 -3.69 5.76 3.05
N GLU A 57 -4.93 6.09 3.42
CA GLU A 57 -6.15 5.62 2.76
C GLU A 57 -6.23 5.98 1.27
N TRP A 58 -5.60 7.09 0.87
CA TRP A 58 -5.59 7.53 -0.53
C TRP A 58 -4.88 6.55 -1.46
N ILE A 59 -4.17 5.54 -0.95
CA ILE A 59 -3.60 4.45 -1.74
C ILE A 59 -4.68 3.74 -2.57
N GLY A 60 -5.94 3.70 -2.11
CA GLY A 60 -7.08 3.16 -2.86
C GLY A 60 -7.41 3.92 -4.14
N GLY A 61 -6.87 5.15 -4.30
CA GLY A 61 -7.00 5.93 -5.53
C GLY A 61 -6.04 5.50 -6.65
N PHE A 62 -5.10 4.58 -6.39
CA PHE A 62 -4.18 4.07 -7.41
C PHE A 62 -4.84 2.99 -8.26
N THR A 63 -5.82 3.39 -9.05
CA THR A 63 -6.63 2.49 -9.88
C THR A 63 -5.81 1.69 -10.90
N SER A 64 -4.60 2.12 -11.27
CA SER A 64 -3.69 1.40 -12.17
C SER A 64 -2.76 0.41 -11.47
N LEU A 65 -2.78 0.35 -10.13
CA LEU A 65 -1.85 -0.47 -9.36
C LEU A 65 -2.16 -1.96 -9.52
N LYS A 66 -1.14 -2.72 -9.93
CA LYS A 66 -1.18 -4.17 -10.11
C LYS A 66 -0.44 -4.94 -9.03
N THR A 67 0.65 -4.36 -8.54
CA THR A 67 1.55 -5.03 -7.60
C THR A 67 1.86 -4.11 -6.42
N LEU A 68 1.64 -4.60 -5.20
CA LEU A 68 2.02 -3.92 -3.96
C LEU A 68 2.85 -4.86 -3.10
N GLU A 69 4.11 -4.49 -2.88
CA GLU A 69 5.07 -5.24 -2.08
C GLU A 69 5.54 -4.41 -0.89
N ILE A 70 5.42 -4.96 0.32
CA ILE A 70 5.83 -4.32 1.56
C ILE A 70 6.63 -5.30 2.39
N HIS A 71 7.91 -5.01 2.58
CA HIS A 71 8.84 -5.90 3.25
C HIS A 71 9.62 -5.17 4.33
N HIS A 72 9.90 -5.87 5.43
CA HIS A 72 10.80 -5.36 6.47
C HIS A 72 10.38 -4.00 7.06
N CYS A 73 9.08 -3.79 7.25
CA CYS A 73 8.52 -2.59 7.90
C CYS A 73 7.92 -2.99 9.27
N PRO A 74 8.73 -3.11 10.33
CA PRO A 74 8.31 -3.73 11.59
C PRO A 74 7.26 -2.93 12.38
N LYS A 75 7.23 -1.61 12.20
CA LYS A 75 6.30 -0.68 12.88
C LYS A 75 5.00 -0.45 12.11
N LEU A 76 4.87 -1.01 10.92
CA LEU A 76 3.69 -0.84 10.09
C LEU A 76 2.47 -1.39 10.84
N MET A 77 1.47 -0.54 11.00
CA MET A 77 0.16 -0.79 11.58
C MET A 77 -0.78 -1.40 10.52
N PRO A 78 -2.05 -1.68 10.85
CA PRO A 78 -2.96 -2.35 9.93
C PRO A 78 -3.07 -1.63 8.59
N LEU A 79 -3.22 -2.42 7.54
CA LEU A 79 -3.42 -1.89 6.20
C LEU A 79 -4.81 -1.26 6.06
N PRO A 80 -4.92 -0.11 5.38
CA PRO A 80 -6.21 0.52 5.12
C PRO A 80 -7.11 -0.40 4.27
N LYS A 81 -8.42 -0.39 4.56
CA LYS A 81 -9.43 -1.17 3.82
C LYS A 81 -9.47 -0.84 2.33
N GLN A 82 -9.03 0.36 1.98
CA GLN A 82 -8.96 0.90 0.63
C GLN A 82 -8.01 0.09 -0.27
N ILE A 83 -7.05 -0.66 0.27
CA ILE A 83 -6.22 -1.60 -0.51
C ILE A 83 -7.07 -2.75 -1.06
N GLY A 84 -8.08 -3.22 -0.31
CA GLY A 84 -9.02 -4.23 -0.78
C GLY A 84 -9.92 -3.74 -1.92
N ASN A 85 -10.12 -2.42 -2.04
CA ASN A 85 -10.94 -1.81 -3.09
C ASN A 85 -10.17 -1.52 -4.39
N LEU A 86 -8.89 -1.86 -4.47
CA LEU A 86 -8.08 -1.56 -5.65
C LEU A 86 -8.48 -2.47 -6.82
N PRO A 87 -9.07 -1.94 -7.90
CA PRO A 87 -9.75 -2.75 -8.92
C PRO A 87 -8.80 -3.62 -9.76
N ASN A 88 -7.51 -3.25 -9.83
CA ASN A 88 -6.53 -3.91 -10.68
C ASN A 88 -5.38 -4.55 -9.88
N LEU A 89 -5.47 -4.62 -8.55
CA LEU A 89 -4.39 -5.16 -7.72
C LEU A 89 -4.39 -6.68 -7.83
N GLU A 90 -3.42 -7.23 -8.54
CA GLU A 90 -3.28 -8.66 -8.82
C GLU A 90 -2.37 -9.35 -7.79
N ASP A 91 -1.31 -8.66 -7.36
CA ASP A 91 -0.27 -9.21 -6.47
C ASP A 91 -0.10 -8.33 -5.23
N LEU A 92 -0.31 -8.93 -4.05
CA LEU A 92 -0.08 -8.30 -2.76
C LEU A 92 0.89 -9.15 -1.94
N SER A 93 2.05 -8.59 -1.60
CA SER A 93 3.09 -9.28 -0.84
C SER A 93 3.49 -8.46 0.39
N ILE A 94 3.33 -9.04 1.59
CA ILE A 94 3.63 -8.37 2.86
C ILE A 94 4.39 -9.33 3.76
N SER A 95 5.69 -9.11 3.94
CA SER A 95 6.50 -9.99 4.79
C SER A 95 7.38 -9.22 5.76
N ARG A 96 7.67 -9.83 6.90
CA ARG A 96 8.50 -9.25 7.97
C ARG A 96 7.96 -7.89 8.45
N CYS A 97 6.64 -7.72 8.44
CA CYS A 97 5.92 -6.54 8.93
C CYS A 97 5.04 -6.94 10.12
N ARG A 98 5.58 -6.86 11.35
CA ARG A 98 4.98 -7.50 12.54
C ARG A 98 3.60 -6.97 12.94
N GLY A 99 3.37 -5.66 12.78
CA GLY A 99 2.09 -5.01 13.10
C GLY A 99 1.12 -4.94 11.92
N ALA A 100 1.57 -5.28 10.71
CA ALA A 100 0.76 -5.18 9.52
C ALA A 100 -0.20 -6.38 9.47
N TYR A 101 -1.49 -6.09 9.53
CA TYR A 101 -2.57 -7.01 9.21
C TYR A 101 -3.64 -6.29 8.40
N ALA A 102 -4.40 -7.04 7.63
CA ALA A 102 -5.59 -6.54 6.95
C ALA A 102 -6.81 -7.15 7.62
N GLU A 103 -7.91 -6.41 7.76
CA GLU A 103 -9.22 -6.98 8.13
C GLU A 103 -10.21 -7.02 6.96
N TRP A 104 -9.93 -6.28 5.89
CA TRP A 104 -10.83 -6.08 4.76
C TRP A 104 -11.15 -7.36 3.98
N TRP A 105 -10.33 -8.40 4.01
CA TRP A 105 -10.68 -9.71 3.42
C TRP A 105 -11.89 -10.41 4.09
N ARG A 106 -12.42 -9.88 5.21
CA ARG A 106 -13.71 -10.30 5.80
C ARG A 106 -14.92 -9.56 5.24
N ASP A 107 -14.70 -8.43 4.59
CA ASP A 107 -15.78 -7.54 4.20
C ASP A 107 -16.55 -8.16 3.02
N PRO A 108 -17.81 -8.59 3.24
CA PRO A 108 -18.63 -9.21 2.20
C PRO A 108 -19.10 -8.20 1.15
N THR A 109 -18.87 -6.90 1.36
CA THR A 109 -19.22 -5.83 0.42
C THR A 109 -18.10 -5.50 -0.56
N LEU A 110 -16.94 -6.15 -0.43
CA LEU A 110 -15.88 -6.03 -1.43
C LEU A 110 -16.34 -6.67 -2.75
N PRO A 111 -16.14 -6.00 -3.91
CA PRO A 111 -16.26 -6.66 -5.20
C PRO A 111 -15.30 -7.86 -5.25
N ASP A 112 -15.56 -8.85 -6.12
CA ASP A 112 -14.69 -10.01 -6.31
C ASP A 112 -13.22 -9.58 -6.25
N CYS A 113 -12.52 -10.04 -5.21
CA CYS A 113 -11.19 -9.51 -4.90
C CYS A 113 -10.27 -9.75 -6.11
N PRO A 114 -9.68 -8.70 -6.71
CA PRO A 114 -8.82 -8.86 -7.88
C PRO A 114 -7.44 -9.46 -7.54
N ILE A 115 -7.14 -9.62 -6.25
CA ILE A 115 -5.87 -10.14 -5.75
C ILE A 115 -5.80 -11.63 -6.06
N LYS A 116 -4.99 -11.98 -7.06
CA LYS A 116 -4.71 -13.35 -7.48
C LYS A 116 -3.66 -14.00 -6.60
N GLN A 117 -2.67 -13.23 -6.15
CA GLN A 117 -1.57 -13.72 -5.32
C GLN A 117 -1.44 -12.90 -4.04
N LEU A 118 -1.49 -13.60 -2.90
CA LEU A 118 -1.31 -13.01 -1.59
C LEU A 118 -0.19 -13.72 -0.84
N HIS A 119 0.96 -13.07 -0.72
CA HIS A 119 2.07 -13.56 0.08
C HIS A 119 2.11 -12.82 1.41
N ASN A 120 1.99 -13.54 2.53
CA ASN A 120 2.15 -12.93 3.85
C ASN A 120 2.88 -13.84 4.85
N ASP A 121 3.38 -13.22 5.92
CA ASP A 121 3.85 -13.96 7.08
C ASP A 121 2.70 -14.85 7.59
N LYS A 122 2.99 -16.15 7.83
CA LYS A 122 2.06 -17.26 8.14
C LYS A 122 0.99 -17.01 9.24
N LYS A 123 0.99 -15.85 9.90
CA LYS A 123 -0.03 -15.41 10.86
C LYS A 123 -1.36 -15.03 10.22
N TRP A 124 -1.38 -14.42 9.03
CA TRP A 124 -2.65 -14.02 8.40
C TRP A 124 -3.45 -15.25 7.92
N LYS A 125 -2.77 -16.36 7.60
CA LYS A 125 -3.39 -17.63 7.19
C LYS A 125 -4.19 -18.33 8.31
N ARG A 126 -3.96 -18.03 9.60
CA ARG A 126 -4.52 -18.81 10.72
C ARG A 126 -5.82 -18.29 11.32
N ARG A 127 -6.21 -17.03 11.09
CA ARG A 127 -7.44 -16.48 11.67
C ARG A 127 -8.47 -16.06 10.61
N THR A 128 -8.10 -16.08 9.34
CA THR A 128 -8.49 -14.92 8.55
C THR A 128 -8.39 -15.05 7.01
N MET A 129 -8.78 -16.16 6.40
CA MET A 129 -9.07 -16.19 4.94
C MET A 129 -10.29 -17.09 4.70
N ARG A 130 -11.26 -16.63 3.89
CA ARG A 130 -12.25 -17.54 3.30
C ARG A 130 -11.50 -18.64 2.54
N ARG A 131 -11.99 -19.89 2.65
CA ARG A 131 -11.43 -21.06 1.96
C ARG A 131 -11.25 -20.85 0.45
N ASP A 132 -12.00 -19.92 -0.15
CA ASP A 132 -11.98 -19.62 -1.58
C ASP A 132 -10.68 -18.96 -2.05
N PHE A 133 -9.92 -18.30 -1.16
CA PHE A 133 -8.56 -17.81 -1.50
C PHE A 133 -7.49 -18.91 -1.52
N LEU A 134 -7.77 -20.05 -0.87
CA LEU A 134 -6.87 -21.22 -0.88
C LEU A 134 -7.00 -22.06 -2.17
N SER A 135 -7.92 -21.71 -3.10
CA SER A 135 -8.02 -22.37 -4.41
C SER A 135 -7.26 -21.64 -5.53
N CYS A 136 -6.52 -20.57 -5.24
CA CYS A 136 -5.60 -19.92 -6.18
C CYS A 136 -4.17 -20.51 -6.07
N SER A 137 -4.06 -21.83 -6.05
CA SER A 137 -2.78 -22.57 -6.15
C SER A 137 -2.95 -23.77 -7.07
#